data_AF-A0A7S4E0E2-F1
#
_entry.id   AF-A0A7S4E0E2-F1
#
_cell.length_a   1.000
_cell.length_b   1.000
_cell.length_c   1.000
_cell.angle_alpha   90.00
_cell.angle_beta   90.00
_cell.angle_gamma   90.00
#
_symmetry.space_group_name_H-M   'P 1'
#
loop_
_entity.id
_entity.type
_entity.pdbx_description
1 polymer ?
#
loop_
_entity_poly.entity_id
_entity_poly.type
_entity_poly.pdbx_seq_one_letter_code
_entity_poly.pdbx_strand_id
1 'polypeptide(L)'
;MKDKLGQGKRTGNWRLCGRPGSYPHWKMSKRGNLRANVNADDSKFTSQFVEEFSPRSKEAARALGITLDELAVKPYEDFASGGLPPEIQKLRYQDYEQQRKELVDMVRNHYQMLMQTKWNRSLSAKKSPTSSAANSPGRTTKKRDNTVQQEQIRMQRILQRQTKELEAIMQQEIQRSEMLDKQEKKLEKRRRLEEQKGRDRERKRLEDIQKRKKWEQKLSHQHQKQIEERTAAANKLQLKERMFQEELRRQEEERILLARKKARERFERRIKLQQEQQLKFEEQKRMLEEKTKKMEERDALRRLTLKQKKEAMAREIQRKADEAQRRVMAVQQENQKMMEMRRAKLAEKMLEQSERMKKFERKKHEQMQLKRADLARKEERMQQIRKDASVEEEKRLQTIRLKNKQFAANKRKVEKEREMARRFKQEMTRLNKLRKIRNIERQKRMEEYRREELEAKVREAEERSRHLLEAKHELMRQRQKNQIKAQLQKQQLLESFQKLRLTRNWSQVAKLQQNRKYLPAAVGSGGQTSRSNP
;
A
#
# COMPACT_ATOMS: atom_id res chain seq x y z
N MET A 1 44.61 40.18 32.54
CA MET A 1 45.77 39.29 32.39
C MET A 1 45.53 38.35 31.21
N LYS A 2 46.40 38.50 30.19
CA LYS A 2 46.81 37.57 29.14
C LYS A 2 45.80 37.13 28.06
N ASP A 3 45.96 37.82 26.94
CA ASP A 3 45.79 37.38 25.56
C ASP A 3 46.27 35.94 25.27
N LYS A 4 45.66 35.31 24.27
CA LYS A 4 46.41 34.69 23.15
C LYS A 4 45.51 34.31 21.97
N LEU A 5 45.73 35.04 20.88
CA LEU A 5 45.40 34.73 19.50
C LEU A 5 46.11 33.46 19.03
N GLY A 6 45.43 32.66 18.20
CA GLY A 6 46.02 31.54 17.46
C GLY A 6 45.55 31.57 16.01
N GLN A 7 46.23 32.35 15.17
CA GLN A 7 46.11 32.29 13.72
C GLN A 7 46.97 31.13 13.18
N GLY A 8 46.36 30.19 12.46
CA GLY A 8 47.05 29.14 11.72
C GLY A 8 46.88 29.35 10.21
N LYS A 9 47.77 30.13 9.59
CA LYS A 9 47.92 30.21 8.12
C LYS A 9 48.66 28.95 7.64
N ARG A 10 48.02 28.11 6.82
CA ARG A 10 48.68 27.08 6.01
C ARG A 10 48.72 27.54 4.56
N THR A 11 49.86 28.04 4.13
CA THR A 11 50.20 28.26 2.71
C THR A 11 50.69 26.95 2.11
N GLY A 12 49.81 26.25 1.41
CA GLY A 12 50.14 25.09 0.58
C GLY A 12 50.58 25.53 -0.81
N ASN A 13 51.89 25.58 -1.02
CA ASN A 13 52.55 25.88 -2.29
C ASN A 13 52.43 24.68 -3.25
N TRP A 14 51.52 24.76 -4.24
CA TRP A 14 51.42 23.75 -5.30
C TRP A 14 52.22 24.21 -6.52
N ARG A 15 53.35 23.55 -6.77
CA ARG A 15 54.13 23.71 -8.01
C ARG A 15 53.34 23.19 -9.21
N LEU A 16 53.02 24.10 -10.12
CA LEU A 16 52.60 23.81 -11.49
C LEU A 16 53.82 23.31 -12.28
N CYS A 17 53.80 22.04 -12.70
CA CYS A 17 54.64 21.54 -13.79
C CYS A 17 53.72 21.28 -14.98
N GLY A 18 53.91 22.08 -16.03
CA GLY A 18 53.17 21.98 -17.28
C GLY A 18 53.48 20.71 -18.07
N ARG A 19 52.45 20.15 -18.69
CA ARG A 19 52.54 19.35 -19.92
C ARG A 19 51.46 19.86 -20.87
N PRO A 20 51.82 20.43 -22.04
CA PRO A 20 50.83 20.78 -23.06
C PRO A 20 50.49 19.50 -23.84
N GLY A 21 49.55 18.73 -23.30
CA GLY A 21 48.88 17.66 -24.04
C GLY A 21 47.69 18.25 -24.79
N SER A 22 47.89 18.51 -26.07
CA SER A 22 46.82 18.76 -27.04
C SER A 22 45.86 17.57 -27.04
N TYR A 23 44.77 17.69 -26.28
CA TYR A 23 43.62 16.81 -26.42
C TYR A 23 42.66 17.47 -27.40
N PRO A 24 42.16 16.73 -28.42
CA PRO A 24 41.17 17.26 -29.33
C PRO A 24 40.00 17.73 -28.48
N HIS A 25 39.64 19.00 -28.64
CA HIS A 25 38.42 19.56 -28.10
C HIS A 25 37.26 18.89 -28.84
N TRP A 26 36.92 17.67 -28.40
CA TRP A 26 35.58 17.13 -28.62
C TRP A 26 34.67 18.14 -27.96
N LYS A 27 34.08 19.02 -28.79
CA LYS A 27 32.80 19.63 -28.48
C LYS A 27 31.82 18.47 -28.29
N MET A 28 31.89 17.83 -27.13
CA MET A 28 30.75 17.14 -26.56
C MET A 28 29.71 18.22 -26.45
N SER A 29 28.89 18.29 -27.49
CA SER A 29 27.60 18.93 -27.48
C SER A 29 26.99 18.55 -26.13
N LYS A 30 27.00 19.51 -25.19
CA LYS A 30 26.16 19.50 -23.99
C LYS A 30 24.70 19.67 -24.42
N ARG A 31 24.24 18.88 -25.40
CA ARG A 31 22.90 18.32 -25.39
C ARG A 31 22.89 17.34 -24.22
N GLY A 32 22.97 17.90 -23.01
CA GLY A 32 22.50 17.23 -21.83
C GLY A 32 21.07 16.88 -22.18
N ASN A 33 20.86 15.61 -22.51
CA ASN A 33 19.57 15.04 -22.78
C ASN A 33 18.85 15.13 -21.43
N LEU A 34 18.31 16.31 -21.13
CA LEU A 34 17.54 16.65 -19.95
C LEU A 34 16.27 15.84 -20.10
N ARG A 35 16.39 14.55 -19.76
CA ARG A 35 15.29 13.60 -19.82
C ARG A 35 14.13 14.21 -19.05
N ALA A 36 12.94 14.13 -19.63
CA ALA A 36 11.74 14.64 -19.01
C ALA A 36 11.63 14.10 -17.58
N ASN A 37 11.50 15.02 -16.63
CA ASN A 37 11.48 14.74 -15.21
C ASN A 37 10.12 15.17 -14.66
N VAL A 38 9.55 14.36 -13.76
CA VAL A 38 8.29 14.67 -13.09
C VAL A 38 8.33 15.98 -12.29
N ASN A 39 9.52 16.45 -11.92
CA ASN A 39 9.70 17.74 -11.24
C ASN A 39 9.73 18.95 -12.21
N ALA A 40 9.52 18.75 -13.51
CA ALA A 40 9.40 19.85 -14.46
C ALA A 40 8.10 20.65 -14.22
N ASP A 41 8.04 21.85 -14.81
CA ASP A 41 6.87 22.72 -14.75
C ASP A 41 5.64 22.05 -15.37
N ASP A 42 4.47 22.27 -14.77
CA ASP A 42 3.20 21.65 -15.20
C ASP A 42 2.84 21.93 -16.67
N SER A 43 3.27 23.07 -17.22
CA SER A 43 3.02 23.44 -18.62
C SER A 43 3.75 22.53 -19.63
N LYS A 44 4.77 21.80 -19.20
CA LYS A 44 5.58 20.92 -20.05
C LYS A 44 4.99 19.52 -20.16
N PHE A 45 3.96 19.16 -19.41
CA PHE A 45 3.34 17.82 -19.40
C PHE A 45 2.50 17.56 -20.66
N THR A 46 3.06 17.75 -21.85
CA THR A 46 2.46 17.28 -23.11
C THR A 46 2.56 15.76 -23.21
N SER A 47 1.71 15.12 -24.03
CA SER A 47 1.74 13.66 -24.20
C SER A 47 3.14 13.16 -24.58
N GLN A 48 3.83 13.85 -25.49
CA GLN A 48 5.22 13.56 -25.89
C GLN A 48 6.19 13.67 -24.70
N PHE A 49 6.07 14.72 -23.89
CA PHE A 49 6.95 14.90 -22.73
C PHE A 49 6.78 13.78 -21.70
N VAL A 50 5.54 13.33 -21.47
CA VAL A 50 5.27 12.24 -20.53
C VAL A 50 5.79 10.90 -21.05
N GLU A 51 5.71 10.65 -22.36
CA GLU A 51 6.33 9.48 -22.99
C GLU A 51 7.86 9.49 -22.86
N GLU A 52 8.49 10.67 -22.87
CA GLU A 52 9.93 10.85 -22.69
C GLU A 52 10.39 10.82 -21.21
N PHE A 53 9.48 10.55 -20.27
CA PHE A 53 9.81 10.48 -18.85
C PHE A 53 11.02 9.59 -18.55
N SER A 54 11.83 10.05 -17.59
CA SER A 54 12.92 9.26 -17.07
C SER A 54 12.41 7.88 -16.60
N PRO A 55 13.20 6.80 -16.73
CA PRO A 55 12.77 5.46 -16.30
C PRO A 55 12.30 5.42 -14.83
N ARG A 56 12.89 6.26 -13.98
CA ARG A 56 12.51 6.39 -12.56
C ARG A 56 11.17 7.11 -12.38
N SER A 57 10.88 8.12 -13.19
CA SER A 57 9.57 8.78 -13.19
C SER A 57 8.48 7.82 -13.67
N LYS A 58 8.77 7.00 -14.69
CA LYS A 58 7.88 5.93 -15.15
C LYS A 58 7.69 4.84 -14.08
N GLU A 59 8.76 4.44 -13.39
CA GLU A 59 8.71 3.50 -12.26
C GLU A 59 7.84 4.05 -11.12
N ALA A 60 7.98 5.34 -10.78
CA ALA A 60 7.16 5.98 -9.76
C ALA A 60 5.68 6.02 -10.14
N ALA A 61 5.34 6.35 -11.38
CA ALA A 61 3.97 6.34 -11.87
C ALA A 61 3.38 4.92 -11.87
N ARG A 62 4.14 3.93 -12.35
CA ARG A 62 3.73 2.51 -12.36
C ARG A 62 3.51 1.98 -10.95
N ALA A 63 4.37 2.32 -10.00
CA ALA A 63 4.25 1.89 -8.60
C ALA A 63 2.97 2.42 -7.92
N LEU A 64 2.50 3.61 -8.33
CA LEU A 64 1.23 4.19 -7.87
C LEU A 64 0.02 3.77 -8.72
N GLY A 65 0.23 2.93 -9.75
CA GLY A 65 -0.82 2.52 -10.67
C GLY A 65 -1.40 3.67 -11.48
N ILE A 66 -0.63 4.73 -11.74
CA ILE A 66 -1.04 5.91 -12.53
C ILE A 66 -0.54 5.72 -13.97
N THR A 67 -1.42 5.95 -14.96
CA THR A 67 -0.99 5.92 -16.36
C THR A 67 -0.36 7.23 -16.80
N LEU A 68 0.49 7.17 -17.81
CA LEU A 68 1.14 8.35 -18.36
C LEU A 68 0.12 9.33 -18.95
N ASP A 69 -0.92 8.83 -19.61
CA ASP A 69 -1.98 9.65 -20.20
C ASP A 69 -2.79 10.45 -19.17
N GLU A 70 -2.90 9.95 -17.93
CA GLU A 70 -3.55 10.65 -16.82
C GLU A 70 -2.73 11.85 -16.30
N LEU A 71 -1.44 11.91 -16.61
CA LEU A 71 -0.55 13.00 -16.21
C LEU A 71 -0.42 14.08 -17.30
N ALA A 72 -0.80 13.78 -18.54
CA ALA A 72 -0.70 14.70 -19.65
C ALA A 72 -1.74 15.84 -19.55
N VAL A 73 -1.35 17.05 -19.92
CA VAL A 73 -2.26 18.19 -20.07
C VAL A 73 -3.11 17.96 -21.32
N LYS A 74 -4.42 18.15 -21.19
CA LYS A 74 -5.36 18.07 -22.31
C LYS A 74 -5.93 19.45 -22.59
N PRO A 75 -5.99 19.89 -23.86
CA PRO A 75 -6.60 21.17 -24.20
C PRO A 75 -8.09 21.18 -23.82
N TYR A 76 -8.62 22.39 -23.59
CA TYR A 76 -10.02 22.61 -23.25
C TYR A 76 -10.99 22.02 -24.29
N GLU A 77 -10.58 22.04 -25.56
CA GLU A 77 -11.34 21.58 -26.72
C GLU A 77 -11.64 20.07 -26.68
N ASP A 78 -10.74 19.25 -26.13
CA ASP A 78 -10.93 17.80 -26.00
C ASP A 78 -12.14 17.41 -25.14
N PHE A 79 -12.61 18.34 -24.29
CA PHE A 79 -13.76 18.12 -23.41
C PHE A 79 -15.09 18.53 -24.05
N ALA A 80 -15.08 19.11 -25.25
CA ALA A 80 -16.25 19.51 -26.02
C ALA A 80 -16.92 18.30 -26.69
N SER A 81 -17.61 17.45 -25.92
CA SER A 81 -18.37 16.36 -26.53
C SER A 81 -19.75 16.83 -27.00
N GLY A 82 -20.02 16.81 -28.31
CA GLY A 82 -21.35 16.79 -28.94
C GLY A 82 -22.40 17.76 -28.38
N GLY A 83 -22.21 19.07 -28.54
CA GLY A 83 -23.23 20.08 -28.21
C GLY A 83 -23.50 20.31 -26.73
N LEU A 84 -22.56 19.91 -25.86
CA LEU A 84 -22.65 20.24 -24.44
C LEU A 84 -22.55 21.76 -24.20
N PRO A 85 -23.27 22.29 -23.21
CA PRO A 85 -23.09 23.65 -22.76
C PRO A 85 -21.65 23.94 -22.30
N PRO A 86 -21.12 25.15 -22.57
CA PRO A 86 -19.75 25.52 -22.22
C PRO A 86 -19.48 25.43 -20.71
N GLU A 87 -20.49 25.64 -19.86
CA GLU A 87 -20.36 25.51 -18.40
C GLU A 87 -20.06 24.06 -17.98
N ILE A 88 -20.62 23.08 -18.68
CA ILE A 88 -20.41 21.66 -18.40
C ILE A 88 -19.03 21.22 -18.91
N GLN A 89 -18.61 21.72 -20.08
CA GLN A 89 -17.27 21.52 -20.59
C GLN A 89 -16.22 22.09 -19.62
N LYS A 90 -16.44 23.30 -19.11
CA LYS A 90 -15.61 23.92 -18.05
C LYS A 90 -15.56 23.07 -16.79
N LEU A 91 -16.68 22.52 -16.34
CA LEU A 91 -16.71 21.62 -15.20
C LEU A 91 -15.83 20.38 -15.43
N ARG A 92 -15.93 19.73 -16.59
CA ARG A 92 -15.11 18.55 -16.93
C ARG A 92 -13.63 18.86 -16.99
N TYR A 93 -13.25 19.97 -17.63
CA TYR A 93 -11.86 20.41 -17.71
C TYR A 93 -11.28 20.70 -16.32
N GLN A 94 -12.01 21.43 -15.48
CA GLN A 94 -11.57 21.73 -14.11
C GLN A 94 -11.43 20.46 -13.26
N ASP A 95 -12.38 19.53 -13.37
CA ASP A 95 -12.34 18.22 -12.70
C ASP A 95 -11.11 17.40 -13.10
N TYR A 96 -10.79 17.38 -14.40
CA TYR A 96 -9.61 16.73 -14.95
C TYR A 96 -8.31 17.37 -14.48
N GLU A 97 -8.18 18.69 -14.62
CA GLU A 97 -6.99 19.45 -14.23
C GLU A 97 -6.68 19.31 -12.73
N GLN A 98 -7.72 19.35 -11.89
CA GLN A 98 -7.58 19.11 -10.46
C GLN A 98 -7.02 17.71 -10.19
N GLN A 99 -7.64 16.67 -10.78
CA GLN A 99 -7.16 15.28 -10.63
C GLN A 99 -5.74 15.11 -11.14
N ARG A 100 -5.42 15.68 -12.31
CA ARG A 100 -4.08 15.60 -12.91
C ARG A 100 -3.03 16.17 -11.95
N LYS A 101 -3.26 17.35 -11.40
CA LYS A 101 -2.34 17.98 -10.43
C LYS A 101 -2.15 17.12 -9.19
N GLU A 102 -3.23 16.60 -8.61
CA GLU A 102 -3.17 15.67 -7.47
C GLU A 102 -2.33 14.42 -7.82
N LEU A 103 -2.52 13.84 -9.01
CA LEU A 103 -1.75 12.70 -9.49
C LEU A 103 -0.28 13.03 -9.71
N VAL A 104 0.03 14.16 -10.35
CA VAL A 104 1.41 14.63 -10.55
C VAL A 104 2.13 14.80 -9.21
N ASP A 105 1.49 15.41 -8.21
CA ASP A 105 2.07 15.59 -6.89
C ASP A 105 2.31 14.26 -6.16
N MET A 106 1.37 13.31 -6.27
CA MET A 106 1.60 11.95 -5.76
C MET A 106 2.82 11.28 -6.41
N VAL A 107 2.96 11.39 -7.74
CA VAL A 107 4.11 10.83 -8.45
C VAL A 107 5.40 11.55 -8.08
N ARG A 108 5.40 12.89 -7.94
CA ARG A 108 6.56 13.67 -7.47
C ARG A 108 7.01 13.20 -6.09
N ASN A 109 6.08 13.06 -5.14
CA ASN A 109 6.37 12.60 -3.79
C ASN A 109 6.96 11.18 -3.79
N HIS A 110 6.37 10.26 -4.56
CA HIS A 110 6.87 8.89 -4.66
C HIS A 110 8.23 8.82 -5.38
N TYR A 111 8.44 9.65 -6.40
CA TYR A 111 9.73 9.78 -7.09
C TYR A 111 10.83 10.26 -6.14
N GLN A 112 10.56 11.28 -5.33
CA GLN A 112 11.48 11.76 -4.30
C GLN A 112 11.76 10.67 -3.26
N MET A 113 10.74 9.93 -2.83
CA MET A 113 10.91 8.78 -1.93
C MET A 113 11.83 7.72 -2.54
N LEU A 114 11.63 7.33 -3.80
CA LEU A 114 12.48 6.35 -4.50
C LEU A 114 13.95 6.83 -4.60
N MET A 115 14.15 8.12 -4.86
CA MET A 115 15.48 8.73 -4.86
C MET A 115 16.15 8.61 -3.50
N GLN A 116 15.43 8.88 -2.41
CA GLN A 116 15.95 8.76 -1.04
C GLN A 116 16.19 7.29 -0.63
N THR A 117 15.29 6.37 -0.96
CA THR A 117 15.42 4.95 -0.55
C THR A 117 16.58 4.26 -1.26
N LYS A 118 16.75 4.47 -2.57
CA LYS A 118 17.86 3.86 -3.33
C LYS A 118 19.22 4.47 -2.92
N TRP A 119 19.29 5.77 -2.64
CA TRP A 119 20.48 6.43 -2.08
C TRP A 119 20.85 5.91 -0.69
N ASN A 120 19.87 5.73 0.19
CA ASN A 120 20.12 5.18 1.52
C ASN A 120 20.46 3.69 1.50
N ARG A 121 19.97 2.90 0.53
CA ARG A 121 20.40 1.49 0.36
C ARG A 121 21.88 1.37 0.00
N SER A 122 22.43 2.25 -0.84
CA SER A 122 23.87 2.20 -1.19
C SER A 122 24.77 2.68 -0.04
N LEU A 123 24.28 3.55 0.84
CA LEU A 123 25.03 4.02 2.01
C LEU A 123 24.89 3.10 3.23
N SER A 124 23.74 2.46 3.42
CA SER A 124 23.47 1.52 4.53
C SER A 124 24.15 0.16 4.34
N ALA A 125 24.46 -0.25 3.11
CA ALA A 125 25.17 -1.50 2.84
C ALA A 125 26.62 -1.54 3.37
N LYS A 126 27.19 -0.40 3.80
CA LYS A 126 28.60 -0.32 4.24
C LYS A 126 28.84 0.07 5.70
N LYS A 127 27.83 0.33 6.53
CA LYS A 127 28.05 0.67 7.95
C LYS A 127 27.14 -0.10 8.92
N SER A 128 27.82 -0.87 9.78
CA SER A 128 27.45 -1.35 11.12
C SER A 128 26.30 -2.38 11.29
N PRO A 129 26.60 -3.56 11.90
CA PRO A 129 25.60 -4.49 12.40
C PRO A 129 25.37 -4.25 13.91
N THR A 130 24.53 -3.30 14.29
CA THR A 130 24.08 -3.17 15.69
C THR A 130 22.66 -2.65 15.76
N SER A 131 21.80 -3.46 16.40
CA SER A 131 20.46 -3.15 16.94
C SER A 131 19.50 -2.44 15.97
N SER A 132 18.44 -3.08 15.49
CA SER A 132 17.29 -3.43 16.33
C SER A 132 16.37 -4.44 15.64
N ALA A 133 15.70 -5.23 16.46
CA ALA A 133 14.75 -6.25 16.07
C ALA A 133 13.50 -5.68 15.36
N ALA A 134 13.18 -6.21 14.18
CA ALA A 134 11.81 -6.52 13.75
C ALA A 134 11.86 -7.34 12.45
N ASN A 135 11.43 -8.61 12.54
CA ASN A 135 10.94 -9.49 11.48
C ASN A 135 11.24 -9.11 10.02
N SER A 136 12.48 -9.31 9.58
CA SER A 136 12.81 -9.36 8.16
C SER A 136 13.21 -10.79 7.78
N PRO A 137 12.58 -11.40 6.74
CA PRO A 137 12.86 -12.79 6.32
C PRO A 137 14.25 -12.97 5.67
N GLY A 138 15.10 -11.94 5.64
CA GLY A 138 16.45 -11.99 5.08
C GLY A 138 17.52 -12.65 5.95
N ARG A 139 17.21 -13.13 7.17
CA ARG A 139 18.20 -13.75 8.08
C ARG A 139 18.52 -15.22 7.76
N THR A 140 17.79 -15.85 6.83
CA THR A 140 18.00 -17.25 6.42
C THR A 140 19.10 -17.41 5.37
N THR A 141 19.43 -16.38 4.59
CA THR A 141 20.46 -16.44 3.54
C THR A 141 21.87 -16.55 4.12
N LYS A 142 22.21 -15.74 5.14
CA LYS A 142 23.51 -15.82 5.84
C LYS A 142 23.77 -17.19 6.50
N LYS A 143 22.71 -17.92 6.89
CA LYS A 143 22.85 -19.30 7.40
C LYS A 143 23.13 -20.31 6.29
N ARG A 144 22.64 -20.08 5.06
CA ARG A 144 22.84 -20.99 3.92
C ARG A 144 24.25 -20.86 3.34
N ASP A 145 24.78 -19.64 3.19
CA ASP A 145 26.17 -19.45 2.74
C ASP A 145 27.18 -20.10 3.71
N ASN A 146 26.85 -20.11 5.00
CA ASN A 146 27.63 -20.78 6.02
C ASN A 146 27.67 -22.31 5.82
N THR A 147 26.65 -22.94 5.21
CA THR A 147 26.67 -24.40 4.97
C THR A 147 27.64 -24.80 3.86
N VAL A 148 27.73 -24.02 2.78
CA VAL A 148 28.69 -24.24 1.68
C VAL A 148 30.11 -24.04 2.19
N GLN A 149 30.34 -22.99 2.97
CA GLN A 149 31.65 -22.73 3.60
C GLN A 149 32.03 -23.81 4.62
N GLN A 150 31.09 -24.28 5.45
CA GLN A 150 31.33 -25.38 6.38
C GLN A 150 31.70 -26.68 5.66
N GLU A 151 31.06 -26.98 4.52
CA GLU A 151 31.38 -28.17 3.74
C GLU A 151 32.76 -28.06 3.06
N GLN A 152 33.17 -26.86 2.61
CA GLN A 152 34.54 -26.61 2.15
C GLN A 152 35.58 -26.85 3.27
N ILE A 153 35.32 -26.35 4.47
CA ILE A 153 36.19 -26.59 5.64
C ILE A 153 36.24 -28.09 5.96
N ARG A 154 35.11 -28.79 5.88
CA ARG A 154 35.04 -30.24 6.10
C ARG A 154 35.86 -31.00 5.05
N MET A 155 35.77 -30.60 3.79
CA MET A 155 36.57 -31.17 2.70
C MET A 155 38.07 -30.97 2.95
N GLN A 156 38.49 -29.77 3.35
CA GLN A 156 39.89 -29.51 3.72
C GLN A 156 40.35 -30.39 4.88
N ARG A 157 39.53 -30.58 5.92
CA ARG A 157 39.85 -31.47 7.04
C ARG A 157 39.98 -32.93 6.60
N ILE A 158 39.13 -33.40 5.67
CA ILE A 158 39.23 -34.76 5.13
C ILE A 158 40.54 -34.91 4.35
N LEU A 159 40.89 -33.95 3.49
CA LEU A 159 42.16 -33.96 2.76
C LEU A 159 43.35 -34.02 3.73
N GLN A 160 43.35 -33.20 4.78
CA GLN A 160 44.38 -33.22 5.82
C GLN A 160 44.46 -34.54 6.59
N ARG A 161 43.33 -35.24 6.80
CA ARG A 161 43.33 -36.58 7.40
C ARG A 161 43.93 -37.61 6.44
N GLN A 162 43.54 -37.57 5.17
CA GLN A 162 44.08 -38.46 4.14
C GLN A 162 45.59 -38.30 3.98
N THR A 163 46.11 -37.06 4.01
CA THR A 163 47.57 -36.84 3.98
C THR A 163 48.26 -37.42 5.21
N LYS A 164 47.69 -37.25 6.41
CA LYS A 164 48.24 -37.84 7.65
C LYS A 164 48.18 -39.37 7.65
N GLU A 165 47.12 -39.97 7.11
CA GLU A 165 47.02 -41.41 6.96
C GLU A 165 48.07 -41.97 6.00
N LEU A 166 48.31 -41.31 4.87
CA LEU A 166 49.39 -41.67 3.94
C LEU A 166 50.76 -41.55 4.61
N GLU A 167 50.99 -40.49 5.39
CA GLU A 167 52.21 -40.32 6.19
C GLU A 167 52.38 -41.43 7.23
N ALA A 168 51.31 -41.83 7.90
CA ALA A 168 51.35 -42.91 8.88
C ALA A 168 51.66 -44.27 8.23
N ILE A 169 51.06 -44.58 7.06
CA ILE A 169 51.38 -45.79 6.30
C ILE A 169 52.86 -45.78 5.90
N MET A 170 53.36 -44.65 5.41
CA MET A 170 54.77 -44.49 5.07
C MET A 170 55.68 -44.69 6.28
N GLN A 171 55.34 -44.11 7.44
CA GLN A 171 56.12 -44.29 8.68
C GLN A 171 56.10 -45.72 9.19
N GLN A 172 54.94 -46.39 9.18
CA GLN A 172 54.82 -47.80 9.57
C GLN A 172 55.67 -48.69 8.67
N GLU A 173 55.72 -48.39 7.38
CA GLU A 173 56.51 -49.15 6.43
C GLU A 173 58.02 -48.94 6.63
N ILE A 174 58.44 -47.71 6.93
CA ILE A 174 59.82 -47.41 7.35
C ILE A 174 60.17 -48.16 8.63
N GLN A 175 59.31 -48.12 9.65
CA GLN A 175 59.53 -48.84 10.90
C GLN A 175 59.59 -50.36 10.69
N ARG A 176 58.75 -50.92 9.81
CA ARG A 176 58.81 -52.33 9.43
C ARG A 176 60.12 -52.66 8.73
N SER A 177 60.57 -51.82 7.79
CA SER A 177 61.87 -51.97 7.14
C SER A 177 63.01 -51.96 8.16
N GLU A 178 63.05 -50.97 9.06
CA GLU A 178 64.07 -50.90 10.11
C GLU A 178 64.02 -52.11 11.04
N MET A 179 62.83 -52.62 11.34
CA MET A 179 62.65 -53.81 12.16
C MET A 179 63.13 -55.07 11.44
N LEU A 180 62.88 -55.20 10.14
CA LEU A 180 63.43 -56.27 9.31
C LEU A 180 64.95 -56.16 9.24
N ASP A 181 65.52 -54.98 9.01
CA ASP A 181 66.96 -54.76 9.02
C ASP A 181 67.58 -55.07 10.40
N LYS A 182 66.89 -54.70 11.49
CA LYS A 182 67.30 -55.04 12.86
C LYS A 182 67.16 -56.53 13.13
N GLN A 183 66.12 -57.19 12.63
CA GLN A 183 65.93 -58.64 12.75
C GLN A 183 66.95 -59.40 11.92
N GLU A 184 67.30 -58.94 10.72
CA GLU A 184 68.34 -59.50 9.86
C GLU A 184 69.70 -59.31 10.54
N LYS A 185 70.03 -58.12 11.04
CA LYS A 185 71.23 -57.89 11.87
C LYS A 185 71.23 -58.71 13.16
N LYS A 186 70.07 -58.95 13.78
CA LYS A 186 69.93 -59.79 14.98
C LYS A 186 69.99 -61.27 14.66
N LEU A 187 69.49 -61.73 13.52
CA LEU A 187 69.60 -63.10 13.02
C LEU A 187 71.01 -63.35 12.54
N GLU A 188 71.70 -62.37 11.99
CA GLU A 188 73.11 -62.44 11.67
C GLU A 188 73.94 -62.48 12.96
N LYS A 189 73.64 -61.61 13.94
CA LYS A 189 74.23 -61.69 15.28
C LYS A 189 73.85 -62.96 16.02
N ARG A 190 72.63 -63.48 15.90
CA ARG A 190 72.17 -64.75 16.50
C ARG A 190 72.79 -65.92 15.77
N ARG A 191 72.93 -65.93 14.45
CA ARG A 191 73.69 -66.95 13.72
C ARG A 191 75.13 -67.00 14.22
N ARG A 192 75.74 -65.82 14.47
CA ARG A 192 77.05 -65.70 15.16
C ARG A 192 77.02 -66.08 16.66
N LEU A 193 75.90 -65.88 17.37
CA LEU A 193 75.75 -66.18 18.80
C LEU A 193 75.20 -67.59 19.09
N GLU A 194 74.56 -68.25 18.13
CA GLU A 194 73.96 -69.58 18.18
C GLU A 194 75.02 -70.61 17.73
N GLU A 195 76.00 -70.19 16.92
CA GLU A 195 77.36 -70.78 16.89
C GLU A 195 78.04 -70.74 18.28
N GLN A 196 77.72 -69.76 19.15
CA GLN A 196 78.25 -69.68 20.53
C GLN A 196 77.31 -70.20 21.64
N LYS A 197 76.01 -70.39 21.38
CA LYS A 197 74.99 -70.72 22.40
C LYS A 197 74.25 -72.03 22.10
N GLY A 198 74.96 -72.99 21.51
CA GLY A 198 74.61 -74.41 21.53
C GLY A 198 74.76 -75.07 22.91
N ARG A 199 75.05 -74.35 23.99
CA ARG A 199 75.31 -74.93 25.33
C ARG A 199 74.34 -74.58 26.46
N ASP A 200 73.36 -73.68 26.30
CA ASP A 200 72.51 -73.23 27.42
C ASP A 200 71.01 -73.19 27.07
N ARG A 201 70.41 -74.35 26.81
CA ARG A 201 68.96 -74.47 26.53
C ARG A 201 68.14 -75.36 27.46
N GLU A 202 68.65 -75.73 28.63
CA GLU A 202 67.85 -76.53 29.59
C GLU A 202 67.29 -75.75 30.80
N ARG A 203 67.74 -74.53 31.10
CA ARG A 203 67.41 -73.90 32.39
C ARG A 203 66.14 -73.05 32.47
N LYS A 204 65.35 -72.89 31.39
CA LYS A 204 64.25 -71.89 31.33
C LYS A 204 62.85 -72.42 30.99
N ARG A 205 62.60 -73.72 31.15
CA ARG A 205 61.26 -74.31 30.93
C ARG A 205 60.35 -74.35 32.18
N LEU A 206 60.85 -73.96 33.36
CA LEU A 206 60.08 -74.08 34.62
C LEU A 206 59.44 -72.76 35.13
N GLU A 207 59.81 -71.58 34.62
CA GLU A 207 59.28 -70.29 35.12
C GLU A 207 57.96 -69.81 34.48
N ASP A 208 57.54 -70.41 33.35
CA ASP A 208 56.42 -69.90 32.54
C ASP A 208 55.03 -70.38 32.99
N ILE A 209 54.95 -71.35 33.90
CA ILE A 209 53.65 -71.91 34.35
C ILE A 209 53.00 -71.05 35.45
N GLN A 210 53.77 -70.30 36.24
CA GLN A 210 53.23 -69.48 37.35
C GLN A 210 52.78 -68.07 36.92
N LYS A 211 53.28 -67.53 35.79
CA LYS A 211 52.90 -66.20 35.29
C LYS A 211 51.50 -66.15 34.67
N ARG A 212 50.96 -67.30 34.25
CA ARG A 212 49.66 -67.42 33.58
C ARG A 212 48.46 -67.15 34.50
N LYS A 213 48.53 -67.53 35.78
CA LYS A 213 47.44 -67.33 36.77
C LYS A 213 47.29 -65.89 37.26
N LYS A 214 48.37 -65.09 37.29
CA LYS A 214 48.34 -63.66 37.66
C LYS A 214 47.77 -62.75 36.57
N TRP A 215 47.65 -63.26 35.33
CA TRP A 215 47.15 -62.50 34.18
C TRP A 215 45.61 -62.61 34.05
N GLU A 216 45.04 -63.78 34.37
CA GLU A 216 43.59 -64.02 34.38
C GLU A 216 42.84 -63.17 35.43
N GLN A 217 43.41 -62.98 36.63
CA GLN A 217 42.79 -62.14 37.67
C GLN A 217 42.77 -60.64 37.34
N LYS A 218 43.73 -60.14 36.55
CA LYS A 218 43.76 -58.73 36.10
C LYS A 218 42.75 -58.44 34.99
N LEU A 219 42.41 -59.46 34.19
CA LEU A 219 41.49 -59.34 33.06
C LEU A 219 40.02 -59.29 33.52
N SER A 220 39.67 -60.05 34.57
CA SER A 220 38.33 -60.03 35.19
C SER A 220 37.98 -58.67 35.83
N HIS A 221 38.95 -58.05 36.52
CA HIS A 221 38.75 -56.77 37.21
C HIS A 221 38.58 -55.55 36.28
N GLN A 222 39.08 -55.64 35.03
CA GLN A 222 38.86 -54.60 34.01
C GLN A 222 37.49 -54.70 33.35
N HIS A 223 36.89 -55.89 33.30
CA HIS A 223 35.59 -56.10 32.66
C HIS A 223 34.43 -55.59 33.52
N GLN A 224 34.53 -55.72 34.86
CA GLN A 224 33.51 -55.23 35.79
C GLN A 224 33.43 -53.69 35.86
N LYS A 225 34.59 -52.99 35.83
CA LYS A 225 34.63 -51.51 35.79
C LYS A 225 34.01 -50.92 34.51
N GLN A 226 34.13 -51.60 33.37
CA GLN A 226 33.54 -51.15 32.11
C GLN A 226 32.01 -51.31 32.07
N ILE A 227 31.46 -52.27 32.81
CA ILE A 227 30.01 -52.46 32.92
C ILE A 227 29.40 -51.36 33.80
N GLU A 228 30.03 -51.03 34.93
CA GLU A 228 29.59 -49.95 35.83
C GLU A 228 29.66 -48.56 35.15
N GLU A 229 30.73 -48.25 34.41
CA GLU A 229 30.84 -47.00 33.65
C GLU A 229 29.78 -46.86 32.55
N ARG A 230 29.40 -47.97 31.88
CA ARG A 230 28.32 -47.98 30.88
C ARG A 230 26.95 -47.74 31.52
N THR A 231 26.68 -48.32 32.69
CA THR A 231 25.43 -48.07 33.42
C THR A 231 25.34 -46.63 33.97
N ALA A 232 26.45 -46.05 34.44
CA ALA A 232 26.51 -44.67 34.91
C ALA A 232 26.36 -43.64 33.77
N ALA A 233 26.89 -43.94 32.58
CA ALA A 233 26.73 -43.11 31.39
C ALA A 233 25.29 -43.13 30.85
N ALA A 234 24.63 -44.29 30.88
CA ALA A 234 23.24 -44.45 30.47
C ALA A 234 22.28 -43.65 31.37
N ASN A 235 22.46 -43.72 32.70
CA ASN A 235 21.65 -42.97 33.66
C ASN A 235 21.84 -41.45 33.55
N LYS A 236 23.06 -40.97 33.26
CA LYS A 236 23.33 -39.55 32.99
C LYS A 236 22.67 -39.03 31.71
N LEU A 237 22.50 -39.90 30.70
CA LEU A 237 21.82 -39.55 29.45
C LEU A 237 20.31 -39.44 29.66
N GLN A 238 19.70 -40.39 30.38
CA GLN A 238 18.28 -40.36 30.71
C GLN A 238 17.89 -39.16 31.59
N LEU A 239 18.75 -38.75 32.54
CA LEU A 239 18.48 -37.56 33.36
C LEU A 239 18.50 -36.27 32.53
N LYS A 240 19.44 -36.15 31.59
CA LYS A 240 19.53 -34.99 30.68
C LYS A 240 18.34 -34.93 29.71
N GLU A 241 17.85 -36.08 29.27
CA GLU A 241 16.70 -36.18 28.39
C GLU A 241 15.39 -35.78 29.10
N ARG A 242 15.21 -36.17 30.37
CA ARG A 242 14.08 -35.70 31.21
C ARG A 242 14.11 -34.19 31.45
N MET A 243 15.27 -33.62 31.77
CA MET A 243 15.43 -32.18 31.97
C MET A 243 15.13 -31.38 30.69
N PHE A 244 15.54 -31.89 29.52
CA PHE A 244 15.26 -31.26 28.23
C PHE A 244 13.76 -31.31 27.88
N GLN A 245 13.06 -32.40 28.22
CA GLN A 245 11.62 -32.52 28.00
C GLN A 245 10.81 -31.59 28.94
N GLU A 246 11.22 -31.41 30.19
CA GLU A 246 10.59 -30.46 31.11
C GLU A 246 10.79 -29.00 30.69
N GLU A 247 11.98 -28.63 30.19
CA GLU A 247 12.23 -27.31 29.63
C GLU A 247 11.38 -27.04 28.38
N LEU A 248 11.18 -28.06 27.52
CA LEU A 248 10.32 -27.95 26.34
C LEU A 248 8.84 -27.71 26.75
N ARG A 249 8.36 -28.43 27.78
CA ARG A 249 7.01 -28.25 28.33
C ARG A 249 6.81 -26.85 28.92
N ARG A 250 7.78 -26.33 29.68
CA ARG A 250 7.72 -24.95 30.21
C ARG A 250 7.65 -23.91 29.08
N GLN A 251 8.42 -24.09 28.01
CA GLN A 251 8.36 -23.17 26.85
C GLN A 251 7.03 -23.26 26.10
N GLU A 252 6.41 -24.45 26.01
CA GLU A 252 5.08 -24.61 25.42
C GLU A 252 3.99 -23.98 26.29
N GLU A 253 4.03 -24.15 27.60
CA GLU A 253 3.11 -23.52 28.56
C GLU A 253 3.21 -21.98 28.51
N GLU A 254 4.42 -21.42 28.43
CA GLU A 254 4.64 -19.98 28.25
C GLU A 254 4.06 -19.47 26.92
N ARG A 255 4.18 -20.24 25.83
CA ARG A 255 3.58 -19.88 24.53
C ARG A 255 2.05 -19.92 24.59
N ILE A 256 1.47 -20.89 25.28
CA ILE A 256 0.02 -21.01 25.46
C ILE A 256 -0.50 -19.84 26.32
N LEU A 257 0.18 -19.48 27.40
CA LEU A 257 -0.14 -18.32 28.24
C LEU A 257 -0.05 -17.00 27.46
N LEU A 258 0.99 -16.82 26.65
CA LEU A 258 1.16 -15.63 25.81
C LEU A 258 0.08 -15.55 24.71
N ALA A 259 -0.29 -16.68 24.11
CA ALA A 259 -1.38 -16.76 23.14
C ALA A 259 -2.73 -16.43 23.79
N ARG A 260 -2.98 -16.91 25.01
CA ARG A 260 -4.20 -16.60 25.80
C ARG A 260 -4.29 -15.11 26.16
N LYS A 261 -3.18 -14.47 26.55
CA LYS A 261 -3.11 -13.02 26.78
C LYS A 261 -3.42 -12.22 25.51
N LYS A 262 -2.81 -12.58 24.37
CA LYS A 262 -3.09 -11.93 23.07
C LYS A 262 -4.53 -12.13 22.60
N ALA A 263 -5.14 -13.29 22.89
CA ALA A 263 -6.55 -13.54 22.58
C ALA A 263 -7.49 -12.64 23.40
N ARG A 264 -7.22 -12.46 24.71
CA ARG A 264 -7.97 -11.52 25.57
C ARG A 264 -7.85 -10.08 25.10
N GLU A 265 -6.65 -9.61 24.75
CA GLU A 265 -6.46 -8.26 24.21
C GLU A 265 -7.21 -8.03 22.89
N ARG A 266 -7.25 -9.02 22.00
CA ARG A 266 -8.04 -8.94 20.75
C ARG A 266 -9.54 -8.87 21.02
N PHE A 267 -10.01 -9.58 22.03
CA PHE A 267 -11.41 -9.58 22.44
C PHE A 267 -11.81 -8.23 23.05
N GLU A 268 -11.01 -7.67 23.95
CA GLU A 268 -11.22 -6.34 24.52
C GLU A 268 -11.20 -5.23 23.45
N ARG A 269 -10.28 -5.32 22.46
CA ARG A 269 -10.26 -4.38 21.34
C ARG A 269 -11.52 -4.47 20.48
N ARG A 270 -12.07 -5.67 20.28
CA ARG A 270 -13.36 -5.84 19.56
C ARG A 270 -14.52 -5.23 20.33
N ILE A 271 -14.59 -5.42 21.65
CA ILE A 271 -15.63 -4.83 22.49
C ILE A 271 -15.54 -3.31 22.48
N LYS A 272 -14.35 -2.72 22.65
CA LYS A 272 -14.15 -1.26 22.59
C LYS A 272 -14.56 -0.70 21.23
N LEU A 273 -14.20 -1.38 20.14
CA LEU A 273 -14.57 -0.95 18.80
C LEU A 273 -16.09 -1.05 18.55
N GLN A 274 -16.77 -2.05 19.13
CA GLN A 274 -18.23 -2.14 19.11
C GLN A 274 -18.89 -1.02 19.91
N GLN A 275 -18.36 -0.70 21.10
CA GLN A 275 -18.85 0.42 21.92
C GLN A 275 -18.66 1.76 21.22
N GLU A 276 -17.50 2.01 20.61
CA GLU A 276 -17.24 3.21 19.81
C GLU A 276 -18.18 3.32 18.59
N GLN A 277 -18.50 2.18 17.95
CA GLN A 277 -19.47 2.15 16.86
C GLN A 277 -20.89 2.42 17.34
N GLN A 278 -21.29 1.88 18.50
CA GLN A 278 -22.59 2.14 19.11
C GLN A 278 -22.75 3.60 19.50
N LEU A 279 -21.73 4.21 20.14
CA LEU A 279 -21.73 5.63 20.50
C LEU A 279 -21.87 6.52 19.26
N LYS A 280 -21.12 6.24 18.18
CA LYS A 280 -21.26 6.97 16.90
C LYS A 280 -22.64 6.81 16.28
N PHE A 281 -23.25 5.64 16.42
CA PHE A 281 -24.60 5.38 15.92
C PHE A 281 -25.66 6.13 16.73
N GLU A 282 -25.50 6.20 18.06
CA GLU A 282 -26.34 6.98 18.97
C GLU A 282 -26.20 8.48 18.74
N GLU A 283 -24.98 8.99 18.50
CA GLU A 283 -24.74 10.38 18.12
C GLU A 283 -25.44 10.74 16.80
N GLN A 284 -25.38 9.85 15.80
CA GLN A 284 -26.10 10.03 14.54
C GLN A 284 -27.62 10.00 14.73
N LYS A 285 -28.14 9.12 15.59
CA LYS A 285 -29.56 9.10 15.96
C LYS A 285 -29.99 10.38 16.66
N ARG A 286 -29.24 10.86 17.66
CA ARG A 286 -29.52 12.13 18.36
C ARG A 286 -29.50 13.32 17.42
N MET A 287 -28.52 13.39 16.50
CA MET A 287 -28.46 14.43 15.49
C MET A 287 -29.64 14.40 14.51
N LEU A 288 -30.17 13.22 14.20
CA LEU A 288 -31.38 13.07 13.40
C LEU A 288 -32.62 13.48 14.19
N GLU A 289 -32.76 13.04 15.44
CA GLU A 289 -33.86 13.38 16.35
C GLU A 289 -33.94 14.89 16.64
N GLU A 290 -32.81 15.56 16.82
CA GLU A 290 -32.78 17.02 16.96
C GLU A 290 -33.21 17.73 15.68
N LYS A 291 -32.84 17.21 14.51
CA LYS A 291 -33.27 17.77 13.22
C LYS A 291 -34.75 17.55 12.97
N THR A 292 -35.30 16.39 13.34
CA THR A 292 -36.74 16.13 13.23
C THR A 292 -37.51 17.00 14.20
N LYS A 293 -37.08 17.13 15.47
CA LYS A 293 -37.70 18.06 16.44
C LYS A 293 -37.70 19.52 15.95
N LYS A 294 -36.57 20.02 15.43
CA LYS A 294 -36.50 21.39 14.86
C LYS A 294 -37.41 21.56 13.63
N MET A 295 -37.60 20.50 12.84
CA MET A 295 -38.53 20.51 11.71
C MET A 295 -39.98 20.52 12.19
N GLU A 296 -40.32 19.68 13.17
CA GLU A 296 -41.64 19.59 13.80
C GLU A 296 -42.02 20.90 14.50
N GLU A 297 -41.10 21.55 15.20
CA GLU A 297 -41.31 22.87 15.81
C GLU A 297 -41.59 23.95 14.76
N ARG A 298 -40.83 23.97 13.64
CA ARG A 298 -41.10 24.89 12.51
C ARG A 298 -42.44 24.63 11.85
N ASP A 299 -42.81 23.37 11.69
CA ASP A 299 -44.09 22.98 11.10
C ASP A 299 -45.26 23.24 12.06
N ALA A 300 -45.08 23.10 13.37
CA ALA A 300 -46.04 23.49 14.40
C ALA A 300 -46.27 25.01 14.40
N LEU A 301 -45.20 25.81 14.32
CA LEU A 301 -45.29 27.27 14.14
C LEU A 301 -46.02 27.66 12.84
N ARG A 302 -45.76 26.95 11.74
CA ARG A 302 -46.52 27.13 10.48
C ARG A 302 -48.00 26.76 10.63
N ARG A 303 -48.31 25.68 11.34
CA ARG A 303 -49.72 25.27 11.58
C ARG A 303 -50.46 26.26 12.47
N LEU A 304 -49.81 26.79 13.51
CA LEU A 304 -50.37 27.83 14.38
C LEU A 304 -50.65 29.12 13.62
N THR A 305 -49.68 29.60 12.82
CA THR A 305 -49.87 30.82 12.01
C THR A 305 -50.93 30.64 10.93
N LEU A 306 -51.05 29.45 10.32
CA LEU A 306 -52.13 29.14 9.38
C LEU A 306 -53.50 29.06 10.07
N LYS A 307 -53.60 28.48 11.27
CA LYS A 307 -54.83 28.46 12.07
C LYS A 307 -55.27 29.88 12.44
N GLN A 308 -54.36 30.72 12.94
CA GLN A 308 -54.65 32.12 13.27
C GLN A 308 -55.12 32.92 12.04
N LYS A 309 -54.53 32.70 10.87
CA LYS A 309 -54.99 33.32 9.61
C LYS A 309 -56.37 32.83 9.18
N LYS A 310 -56.65 31.53 9.31
CA LYS A 310 -57.97 30.96 9.01
C LYS A 310 -59.05 31.49 9.96
N GLU A 311 -58.75 31.58 11.25
CA GLU A 311 -59.67 32.14 12.25
C GLU A 311 -59.91 33.64 12.04
N ALA A 312 -58.87 34.42 11.72
CA ALA A 312 -59.02 35.84 11.37
C ALA A 312 -59.90 36.02 10.12
N MET A 313 -59.65 35.22 9.08
CA MET A 313 -60.45 35.23 7.85
C MET A 313 -61.90 34.80 8.10
N ALA A 314 -62.14 33.79 8.95
CA ALA A 314 -63.47 33.35 9.32
C ALA A 314 -64.25 34.44 10.09
N ARG A 315 -63.60 35.14 11.03
CA ARG A 315 -64.20 36.29 11.74
C ARG A 315 -64.51 37.46 10.81
N GLU A 316 -63.68 37.70 9.81
CA GLU A 316 -63.90 38.76 8.82
C GLU A 316 -65.06 38.41 7.87
N ILE A 317 -65.18 37.13 7.49
CA ILE A 317 -66.31 36.62 6.71
C ILE A 317 -67.61 36.71 7.51
N GLN A 318 -67.61 36.32 8.80
CA GLN A 318 -68.76 36.49 9.69
C GLN A 318 -69.17 37.95 9.84
N ARG A 319 -68.24 38.88 10.08
CA ARG A 319 -68.54 40.32 10.15
C ARG A 319 -69.18 40.85 8.87
N LYS A 320 -68.68 40.43 7.70
CA LYS A 320 -69.25 40.81 6.40
C LYS A 320 -70.63 40.19 6.17
N ALA A 321 -70.86 38.97 6.63
CA ALA A 321 -72.16 38.31 6.58
C ALA A 321 -73.18 39.00 7.51
N ASP A 322 -72.79 39.37 8.73
CA ASP A 322 -73.64 40.09 9.68
C ASP A 322 -73.98 41.50 9.19
N GLU A 323 -73.01 42.22 8.59
CA GLU A 323 -73.26 43.51 7.96
C GLU A 323 -74.18 43.39 6.74
N ALA A 324 -74.01 42.36 5.91
CA ALA A 324 -74.91 42.09 4.79
C ALA A 324 -76.33 41.75 5.28
N GLN A 325 -76.46 40.94 6.33
CA GLN A 325 -77.77 40.65 6.95
C GLN A 325 -78.41 41.90 7.54
N ARG A 326 -77.65 42.77 8.21
CA ARG A 326 -78.17 44.06 8.71
C ARG A 326 -78.65 44.97 7.58
N ARG A 327 -77.93 45.01 6.45
CA ARG A 327 -78.36 45.75 5.25
C ARG A 327 -79.62 45.15 4.63
N VAL A 328 -79.72 43.83 4.54
CA VAL A 328 -80.93 43.15 4.04
C VAL A 328 -82.13 43.40 4.95
N MET A 329 -81.96 43.33 6.27
CA MET A 329 -83.02 43.64 7.23
C MET A 329 -83.43 45.11 7.20
N ALA A 330 -82.48 46.04 7.09
CA ALA A 330 -82.78 47.47 6.96
C ALA A 330 -83.57 47.78 5.67
N VAL A 331 -83.18 47.19 4.55
CA VAL A 331 -83.90 47.31 3.27
C VAL A 331 -85.27 46.65 3.33
N GLN A 332 -85.42 45.51 4.02
CA GLN A 332 -86.71 44.87 4.25
C GLN A 332 -87.64 45.73 5.12
N GLN A 333 -87.13 46.33 6.19
CA GLN A 333 -87.89 47.23 7.05
C GLN A 333 -88.27 48.53 6.32
N GLU A 334 -87.37 49.07 5.50
CA GLU A 334 -87.64 50.26 4.69
C GLU A 334 -88.66 49.97 3.59
N ASN A 335 -88.60 48.79 2.96
CA ASN A 335 -89.62 48.32 2.02
C ASN A 335 -90.97 48.05 2.71
N GLN A 336 -90.99 47.53 3.93
CA GLN A 336 -92.23 47.36 4.72
C GLN A 336 -92.86 48.72 5.05
N LYS A 337 -92.08 49.69 5.53
CA LYS A 337 -92.54 51.08 5.75
C LYS A 337 -93.02 51.74 4.46
N MET A 338 -92.35 51.46 3.33
CA MET A 338 -92.73 51.99 2.02
C MET A 338 -94.02 51.34 1.49
N MET A 339 -94.27 50.06 1.79
CA MET A 339 -95.53 49.37 1.50
C MET A 339 -96.68 49.83 2.40
N GLU A 340 -96.42 50.15 3.66
CA GLU A 340 -97.39 50.76 4.59
C GLU A 340 -97.72 52.21 4.17
N MET A 341 -96.71 53.01 3.80
CA MET A 341 -96.91 54.34 3.20
C MET A 341 -97.64 54.28 1.86
N ARG A 342 -97.45 53.22 1.05
CA ARG A 342 -98.22 53.00 -0.17
C ARG A 342 -99.65 52.56 0.12
N ARG A 343 -99.90 51.74 1.15
CA ARG A 343 -101.25 51.41 1.62
C ARG A 343 -101.97 52.65 2.16
N ALA A 344 -101.28 53.53 2.89
CA ALA A 344 -101.82 54.81 3.36
C ALA A 344 -102.10 55.81 2.21
N LYS A 345 -101.17 55.93 1.25
CA LYS A 345 -101.35 56.82 0.07
C LYS A 345 -102.36 56.31 -0.95
N LEU A 346 -102.69 55.01 -0.96
CA LEU A 346 -103.74 54.45 -1.82
C LEU A 346 -105.13 54.68 -1.23
N ALA A 347 -105.24 54.84 0.11
CA ALA A 347 -106.45 55.33 0.76
C ALA A 347 -106.68 56.84 0.53
N GLU A 348 -105.60 57.64 0.47
CA GLU A 348 -105.67 59.09 0.27
C GLU A 348 -105.90 59.48 -1.22
N LYS A 349 -105.42 58.66 -2.17
CA LYS A 349 -105.51 58.95 -3.62
C LYS A 349 -106.81 58.52 -4.31
N MET A 350 -107.71 57.83 -3.63
CA MET A 350 -109.07 57.57 -4.14
C MET A 350 -109.97 58.82 -4.09
N LEU A 351 -109.56 59.89 -3.39
CA LEU A 351 -110.28 61.16 -3.30
C LEU A 351 -109.70 62.28 -4.19
N GLU A 352 -108.41 62.23 -4.56
CA GLU A 352 -107.73 63.32 -5.31
C GLU A 352 -107.70 63.15 -6.85
N GLN A 353 -108.29 62.07 -7.39
CA GLN A 353 -108.20 61.73 -8.82
C GLN A 353 -109.27 62.40 -9.71
N SER A 354 -110.28 63.09 -9.15
CA SER A 354 -111.34 63.74 -9.93
C SER A 354 -110.97 65.15 -10.44
N GLU A 355 -109.99 65.84 -9.83
CA GLU A 355 -109.75 67.28 -10.12
C GLU A 355 -108.48 67.59 -10.92
N ARG A 356 -107.52 66.67 -11.06
CA ARG A 356 -106.25 66.93 -11.78
C ARG A 356 -106.25 66.59 -13.27
N MET A 357 -107.34 66.04 -13.82
CA MET A 357 -107.41 65.60 -15.22
C MET A 357 -107.52 66.74 -16.25
N LYS A 358 -107.82 67.99 -15.86
CA LYS A 358 -108.02 69.10 -16.83
C LYS A 358 -106.83 70.07 -17.01
N LYS A 359 -105.77 69.98 -16.19
CA LYS A 359 -104.54 70.80 -16.34
C LYS A 359 -103.30 70.00 -16.79
N PHE A 360 -103.46 68.70 -17.04
CA PHE A 360 -102.34 67.77 -17.31
C PHE A 360 -101.90 67.75 -18.78
N GLU A 361 -102.74 68.13 -19.75
CA GLU A 361 -102.48 67.87 -21.17
C GLU A 361 -101.58 68.91 -21.86
N ARG A 362 -101.65 70.19 -21.48
CA ARG A 362 -100.80 71.25 -22.10
C ARG A 362 -99.36 71.26 -21.59
N LYS A 363 -99.14 70.98 -20.30
CA LYS A 363 -97.78 70.78 -19.72
C LYS A 363 -97.12 69.46 -20.16
N LYS A 364 -97.90 68.49 -20.67
CA LYS A 364 -97.41 67.19 -21.11
C LYS A 364 -96.51 67.30 -22.34
N HIS A 365 -96.78 68.24 -23.25
CA HIS A 365 -96.07 68.31 -24.53
C HIS A 365 -94.74 69.07 -24.45
N GLU A 366 -94.68 70.21 -23.74
CA GLU A 366 -93.41 70.92 -23.44
C GLU A 366 -92.49 70.09 -22.53
N GLN A 367 -93.03 69.40 -21.52
CA GLN A 367 -92.23 68.44 -20.75
C GLN A 367 -91.77 67.25 -21.60
N MET A 368 -92.54 66.81 -22.60
CA MET A 368 -92.13 65.69 -23.46
C MET A 368 -90.95 66.07 -24.35
N GLN A 369 -90.89 67.32 -24.85
CA GLN A 369 -89.76 67.80 -25.64
C GLN A 369 -88.50 68.10 -24.80
N LEU A 370 -88.64 68.74 -23.63
CA LEU A 370 -87.53 68.92 -22.67
C LEU A 370 -87.01 67.56 -22.16
N LYS A 371 -87.90 66.61 -21.87
CA LYS A 371 -87.51 65.23 -21.50
C LYS A 371 -86.83 64.50 -22.66
N ARG A 372 -87.21 64.73 -23.92
CA ARG A 372 -86.52 64.15 -25.08
C ARG A 372 -85.10 64.71 -25.24
N ALA A 373 -84.90 66.02 -25.09
CA ALA A 373 -83.57 66.63 -25.12
C ALA A 373 -82.68 66.20 -23.93
N ASP A 374 -83.25 66.09 -22.72
CA ASP A 374 -82.53 65.57 -21.55
C ASP A 374 -82.23 64.08 -21.66
N LEU A 375 -83.14 63.29 -22.25
CA LEU A 375 -82.90 61.88 -22.56
C LEU A 375 -81.79 61.74 -23.61
N ALA A 376 -81.81 62.54 -24.68
CA ALA A 376 -80.76 62.52 -25.70
C ALA A 376 -79.39 62.91 -25.13
N ARG A 377 -79.30 63.95 -24.30
CA ARG A 377 -78.04 64.31 -23.60
C ARG A 377 -77.58 63.24 -22.62
N LYS A 378 -78.51 62.59 -21.91
CA LYS A 378 -78.18 61.44 -21.04
C LYS A 378 -77.73 60.25 -21.87
N GLU A 379 -78.33 60.02 -23.03
CA GLU A 379 -78.00 58.94 -23.95
C GLU A 379 -76.63 59.16 -24.60
N GLU A 380 -76.29 60.38 -25.02
CA GLU A 380 -74.94 60.76 -25.46
C GLU A 380 -73.89 60.60 -24.35
N ARG A 381 -74.20 61.04 -23.12
CA ARG A 381 -73.32 60.81 -21.95
C ARG A 381 -73.15 59.32 -21.66
N MET A 382 -74.22 58.53 -21.75
CA MET A 382 -74.15 57.07 -21.58
C MET A 382 -73.37 56.40 -22.71
N GLN A 383 -73.45 56.92 -23.94
CA GLN A 383 -72.63 56.46 -25.07
C GLN A 383 -71.16 56.81 -24.88
N GLN A 384 -70.83 58.00 -24.38
CA GLN A 384 -69.45 58.37 -24.01
C GLN A 384 -68.92 57.50 -22.86
N ILE A 385 -69.69 57.29 -21.80
CA ILE A 385 -69.32 56.39 -20.69
C ILE A 385 -69.09 54.96 -21.19
N ARG A 386 -69.90 54.46 -22.13
CA ARG A 386 -69.71 53.14 -22.75
C ARG A 386 -68.42 53.07 -23.58
N LYS A 387 -68.12 54.11 -24.35
CA LYS A 387 -66.87 54.20 -25.13
C LYS A 387 -65.65 54.25 -24.22
N ASP A 388 -65.70 55.07 -23.18
CA ASP A 388 -64.62 55.20 -22.18
C ASP A 388 -64.43 53.90 -21.39
N ALA A 389 -65.52 53.23 -21.00
CA ALA A 389 -65.48 51.91 -20.38
C ALA A 389 -64.85 50.86 -21.30
N SER A 390 -65.21 50.85 -22.59
CA SER A 390 -64.60 49.95 -23.59
C SER A 390 -63.09 50.19 -23.74
N VAL A 391 -62.66 51.45 -23.79
CA VAL A 391 -61.23 51.81 -23.88
C VAL A 391 -60.47 51.43 -22.60
N GLU A 392 -61.07 51.62 -21.42
CA GLU A 392 -60.48 51.16 -20.17
C GLU A 392 -60.38 49.62 -20.08
N GLU A 393 -61.40 48.89 -20.53
CA GLU A 393 -61.38 47.44 -20.60
C GLU A 393 -60.31 46.93 -21.57
N GLU A 394 -60.15 47.56 -22.73
CA GLU A 394 -59.07 47.25 -23.66
C GLU A 394 -57.69 47.50 -23.07
N LYS A 395 -57.48 48.62 -22.37
CA LYS A 395 -56.22 48.92 -21.64
C LYS A 395 -55.96 47.88 -20.54
N ARG A 396 -56.99 47.48 -19.79
CA ARG A 396 -56.88 46.40 -18.79
C ARG A 396 -56.52 45.06 -19.45
N LEU A 397 -57.17 44.71 -20.56
CA LEU A 397 -56.84 43.49 -21.31
C LEU A 397 -55.41 43.51 -21.87
N GLN A 398 -54.95 44.65 -22.39
CA GLN A 398 -53.58 44.82 -22.88
C GLN A 398 -52.55 44.67 -21.75
N THR A 399 -52.79 45.28 -20.59
CA THR A 399 -51.89 45.14 -19.43
C THR A 399 -51.86 43.70 -18.92
N ILE A 400 -53.00 42.99 -18.90
CA ILE A 400 -53.05 41.55 -18.56
C ILE A 400 -52.27 40.73 -19.59
N ARG A 401 -52.43 41.00 -20.90
CA ARG A 401 -51.68 40.31 -21.96
C ARG A 401 -50.17 40.53 -21.84
N LEU A 402 -49.72 41.77 -21.56
CA LEU A 402 -48.31 42.09 -21.35
C LEU A 402 -47.75 41.37 -20.12
N LYS A 403 -48.47 41.39 -18.99
CA LYS A 403 -48.10 40.64 -17.79
C LYS A 403 -48.00 39.14 -18.09
N ASN A 404 -48.97 38.55 -18.78
CA ASN A 404 -48.94 37.14 -19.17
C ASN A 404 -47.75 36.80 -20.08
N LYS A 405 -47.41 37.67 -21.03
CA LYS A 405 -46.21 37.52 -21.87
C LYS A 405 -44.93 37.56 -21.02
N GLN A 406 -44.82 38.48 -20.06
CA GLN A 406 -43.68 38.57 -19.14
C GLN A 406 -43.58 37.33 -18.23
N PHE A 407 -44.70 36.88 -17.66
CA PHE A 407 -44.75 35.66 -16.86
C PHE A 407 -44.35 34.43 -17.68
N ALA A 408 -44.83 34.30 -18.92
CA ALA A 408 -44.43 33.21 -19.80
C ALA A 408 -42.92 33.25 -20.14
N ALA A 409 -42.37 34.44 -20.39
CA ALA A 409 -40.94 34.61 -20.63
C ALA A 409 -40.11 34.25 -19.39
N ASN A 410 -40.52 34.68 -18.20
CA ASN A 410 -39.85 34.34 -16.95
C ASN A 410 -39.96 32.85 -16.62
N LYS A 411 -41.12 32.23 -16.85
CA LYS A 411 -41.31 30.78 -16.70
C LYS A 411 -40.35 30.01 -17.61
N ARG A 412 -40.24 30.39 -18.89
CA ARG A 412 -39.29 29.80 -19.84
C ARG A 412 -37.83 29.97 -19.40
N LYS A 413 -37.45 31.13 -18.85
CA LYS A 413 -36.10 31.35 -18.30
C LYS A 413 -35.82 30.41 -17.12
N VAL A 414 -36.74 30.33 -16.16
CA VAL A 414 -36.62 29.45 -14.98
C VAL A 414 -36.58 27.97 -15.39
N GLU A 415 -37.35 27.56 -16.39
CA GLU A 415 -37.31 26.20 -16.92
C GLU A 415 -35.95 25.87 -17.55
N LYS A 416 -35.40 26.78 -18.36
CA LYS A 416 -34.04 26.63 -18.93
C LYS A 416 -32.97 26.55 -17.84
N GLU A 417 -33.02 27.41 -16.83
CA GLU A 417 -32.08 27.38 -15.69
C GLU A 417 -32.17 26.07 -14.91
N ARG A 418 -33.40 25.58 -14.66
CA ARG A 418 -33.63 24.29 -13.99
C ARG A 418 -33.09 23.12 -14.81
N GLU A 419 -33.28 23.15 -16.13
CA GLU A 419 -32.76 22.12 -17.02
C GLU A 419 -31.23 22.12 -17.02
N MET A 420 -30.61 23.30 -17.12
CA MET A 420 -29.16 23.47 -17.01
C MET A 420 -28.62 22.97 -15.67
N ALA A 421 -29.28 23.30 -14.55
CA ALA A 421 -28.90 22.81 -13.23
C ALA A 421 -29.02 21.28 -13.10
N ARG A 422 -30.06 20.67 -13.71
CA ARG A 422 -30.21 19.20 -13.76
C ARG A 422 -29.08 18.57 -14.55
N ARG A 423 -28.76 19.10 -15.73
CA ARG A 423 -27.64 18.61 -16.56
C ARG A 423 -26.30 18.74 -15.82
N PHE A 424 -26.06 19.87 -15.15
CA PHE A 424 -24.87 20.08 -14.32
C PHE A 424 -24.78 19.06 -13.18
N LYS A 425 -25.88 18.82 -12.47
CA LYS A 425 -25.94 17.83 -11.38
C LYS A 425 -25.69 16.41 -11.91
N GLN A 426 -26.29 16.04 -13.03
CA GLN A 426 -26.06 14.75 -13.68
C GLN A 426 -24.59 14.58 -14.06
N GLU A 427 -23.99 15.59 -14.68
CA GLU A 427 -22.58 15.55 -15.04
C GLU A 427 -21.68 15.44 -13.79
N MET A 428 -21.94 16.21 -12.74
CA MET A 428 -21.19 16.11 -11.48
C MET A 428 -21.28 14.70 -10.87
N THR A 429 -22.47 14.08 -10.88
CA THR A 429 -22.61 12.69 -10.43
C THR A 429 -21.88 11.69 -11.32
N ARG A 430 -21.85 11.92 -12.64
CA ARG A 430 -21.10 11.12 -13.61
C ARG A 430 -19.59 11.22 -13.34
N LEU A 431 -19.05 12.42 -13.18
CA LEU A 431 -17.64 12.65 -12.86
C LEU A 431 -17.25 11.98 -11.55
N ASN A 432 -18.08 12.10 -10.50
CA ASN A 432 -17.85 11.40 -9.24
C ASN A 432 -17.85 9.86 -9.37
N LYS A 433 -18.72 9.30 -10.21
CA LYS A 433 -18.69 7.85 -10.51
C LYS A 433 -17.42 7.45 -11.25
N LEU A 434 -17.01 8.23 -12.25
CA LEU A 434 -15.76 8.00 -13.00
C LEU A 434 -14.53 8.09 -12.09
N ARG A 435 -14.47 9.07 -11.17
CA ARG A 435 -13.43 9.18 -10.13
C ARG A 435 -13.32 7.89 -9.31
N LYS A 436 -14.45 7.33 -8.86
CA LYS A 436 -14.47 6.07 -8.10
C LYS A 436 -13.96 4.89 -8.92
N ILE A 437 -14.42 4.76 -10.17
CA ILE A 437 -14.00 3.68 -11.08
C ILE A 437 -12.48 3.75 -11.33
N ARG A 438 -11.98 4.94 -11.72
CA ARG A 438 -10.53 5.17 -11.91
C ARG A 438 -9.71 4.87 -10.67
N ASN A 439 -10.22 5.20 -9.47
CA ASN A 439 -9.53 4.87 -8.23
C ASN A 439 -9.46 3.36 -7.98
N ILE A 440 -10.51 2.60 -8.28
CA ILE A 440 -10.52 1.14 -8.19
C ILE A 440 -9.54 0.54 -9.21
N GLU A 441 -9.54 1.03 -10.45
CA GLU A 441 -8.59 0.60 -11.49
C GLU A 441 -7.14 0.90 -11.07
N ARG A 442 -6.88 2.08 -10.51
CA ARG A 442 -5.57 2.43 -9.93
C ARG A 442 -5.16 1.45 -8.83
N GLN A 443 -6.07 1.08 -7.93
CA GLN A 443 -5.80 0.08 -6.89
C GLN A 443 -5.44 -1.28 -7.49
N LYS A 444 -6.16 -1.74 -8.51
CA LYS A 444 -5.83 -2.97 -9.23
C LYS A 444 -4.43 -2.90 -9.86
N ARG A 445 -4.10 -1.80 -10.55
CA ARG A 445 -2.76 -1.61 -11.14
C ARG A 445 -1.65 -1.58 -10.07
N MET A 446 -1.90 -0.97 -8.91
CA MET A 446 -0.96 -1.03 -7.78
C MET A 446 -0.76 -2.45 -7.24
N GLU A 447 -1.83 -3.23 -7.14
CA GLU A 447 -1.77 -4.63 -6.69
C GLU A 447 -1.03 -5.50 -7.70
N GLU A 448 -1.28 -5.33 -8.99
CA GLU A 448 -0.56 -5.98 -10.08
C GLU A 448 0.93 -5.65 -10.03
N TYR A 449 1.31 -4.38 -9.88
CA TYR A 449 2.71 -3.99 -9.73
C TYR A 449 3.38 -4.65 -8.50
N ARG A 450 2.69 -4.69 -7.36
CA ARG A 450 3.19 -5.36 -6.15
C ARG A 450 3.35 -6.86 -6.35
N ARG A 451 2.44 -7.48 -7.11
CA ARG A 451 2.50 -8.89 -7.47
C ARG A 451 3.72 -9.15 -8.36
N GLU A 452 3.94 -8.35 -9.40
CA GLU A 452 5.12 -8.43 -10.27
C GLU A 452 6.42 -8.25 -9.46
N GLU A 453 6.47 -7.29 -8.54
CA GLU A 453 7.63 -7.07 -7.68
C GLU A 453 7.88 -8.26 -6.74
N LEU A 454 6.82 -8.88 -6.23
CA LEU A 454 6.92 -10.09 -5.41
C LEU A 454 7.40 -11.28 -6.24
N GLU A 455 6.84 -11.48 -7.43
CA GLU A 455 7.26 -12.53 -8.37
C GLU A 455 8.72 -12.36 -8.76
N ALA A 456 9.19 -11.15 -9.04
CA ALA A 456 10.60 -10.86 -9.30
C ALA A 456 11.50 -11.23 -8.09
N LYS A 457 11.09 -10.88 -6.87
CA LYS A 457 11.81 -11.25 -5.63
C LYS A 457 11.84 -12.75 -5.40
N VAL A 458 10.75 -13.45 -5.70
CA VAL A 458 10.68 -14.92 -5.62
C VAL A 458 11.62 -15.54 -6.63
N ARG A 459 11.60 -15.10 -7.90
CA ARG A 459 12.54 -15.56 -8.93
C ARG A 459 14.00 -15.34 -8.53
N GLU A 460 14.36 -14.15 -8.04
CA GLU A 460 15.71 -13.87 -7.56
C GLU A 460 16.10 -14.77 -6.37
N ALA A 461 15.15 -15.12 -5.48
CA ALA A 461 15.39 -16.06 -4.38
C ALA A 461 15.53 -17.51 -4.88
N GLU A 462 14.76 -17.91 -5.87
CA GLU A 462 14.83 -19.22 -6.52
C GLU A 462 16.15 -19.39 -7.27
N GLU A 463 16.58 -18.41 -8.06
CA GLU A 463 17.87 -18.40 -8.75
C GLU A 463 19.04 -18.52 -7.77
N ARG A 464 19.02 -17.72 -6.69
CA ARG A 464 20.01 -17.87 -5.60
C ARG A 464 19.98 -19.25 -4.97
N SER A 465 18.80 -19.82 -4.76
CA SER A 465 18.68 -21.18 -4.21
C SER A 465 19.19 -22.25 -5.18
N ARG A 466 18.94 -22.08 -6.49
CA ARG A 466 19.46 -22.97 -7.55
C ARG A 466 20.99 -22.93 -7.58
N HIS A 467 21.59 -21.74 -7.59
CA HIS A 467 23.04 -21.60 -7.52
C HIS A 467 23.66 -22.23 -6.27
N LEU A 468 23.01 -22.10 -5.11
CA LEU A 468 23.47 -22.75 -3.88
C LEU A 468 23.40 -24.28 -3.96
N LEU A 469 22.34 -24.82 -4.58
CA LEU A 469 22.21 -26.27 -4.81
C LEU A 469 23.26 -26.77 -5.80
N GLU A 470 23.49 -26.06 -6.90
CA GLU A 470 24.55 -26.35 -7.87
C GLU A 470 25.92 -26.35 -7.21
N ALA A 471 26.25 -25.32 -6.42
CA ALA A 471 27.50 -25.24 -5.67
C ALA A 471 27.66 -26.41 -4.69
N LYS A 472 26.59 -26.81 -4.00
CA LYS A 472 26.59 -27.98 -3.11
C LYS A 472 26.83 -29.28 -3.88
N HIS A 473 26.18 -29.47 -5.03
CA HIS A 473 26.38 -30.64 -5.88
C HIS A 473 27.82 -30.70 -6.41
N GLU A 474 28.39 -29.57 -6.80
CA GLU A 474 29.78 -29.51 -7.25
C GLU A 474 30.76 -29.86 -6.12
N LEU A 475 30.55 -29.36 -4.90
CA LEU A 475 31.35 -29.77 -3.74
C LEU A 475 31.25 -31.27 -3.44
N MET A 476 30.06 -31.86 -3.58
CA MET A 476 29.88 -33.31 -3.43
C MET A 476 30.64 -34.11 -4.50
N ARG A 477 30.60 -33.68 -5.76
CA ARG A 477 31.39 -34.28 -6.84
C ARG A 477 32.88 -34.14 -6.59
N GLN A 478 33.35 -32.98 -6.14
CA GLN A 478 34.74 -32.77 -5.76
C GLN A 478 35.17 -33.69 -4.63
N ARG A 479 34.32 -33.87 -3.61
CA ARG A 479 34.58 -34.81 -2.52
C ARG A 479 34.73 -36.25 -3.01
N GLN A 480 33.84 -36.72 -3.88
CA GLN A 480 33.93 -38.05 -4.48
C GLN A 480 35.22 -38.21 -5.31
N LYS A 481 35.55 -37.24 -6.16
CA LYS A 481 36.80 -37.21 -6.94
C LYS A 481 38.03 -37.27 -6.03
N ASN A 482 38.05 -36.49 -4.95
CA ASN A 482 39.15 -36.48 -3.98
C ASN A 482 39.25 -37.81 -3.22
N GLN A 483 38.14 -38.44 -2.88
CA GLN A 483 38.12 -39.75 -2.24
C GLN A 483 38.71 -40.83 -3.16
N ILE A 484 38.31 -40.87 -4.43
CA ILE A 484 38.85 -41.79 -5.43
C ILE A 484 40.35 -41.54 -5.62
N LYS A 485 40.76 -40.28 -5.78
CA LYS A 485 42.18 -39.90 -5.91
C LYS A 485 43.02 -40.36 -4.71
N ALA A 486 42.53 -40.15 -3.48
CA ALA A 486 43.23 -40.57 -2.27
C ALA A 486 43.34 -42.10 -2.17
N GLN A 487 42.30 -42.84 -2.56
CA GLN A 487 42.36 -44.31 -2.63
C GLN A 487 43.38 -44.79 -3.65
N LEU A 488 43.39 -44.19 -4.85
CA LEU A 488 44.36 -44.51 -5.90
C LEU A 488 45.80 -44.21 -5.44
N GLN A 489 46.02 -43.04 -4.82
CA GLN A 489 47.34 -42.68 -4.25
C GLN A 489 47.79 -43.68 -3.18
N LYS A 490 46.87 -44.12 -2.31
CA LYS A 490 47.16 -45.16 -1.31
C LYS A 490 47.56 -46.48 -1.96
N GLN A 491 46.84 -46.93 -3.00
CA GLN A 491 47.16 -48.14 -3.75
C GLN A 491 48.53 -48.03 -4.44
N GLN A 492 48.79 -46.93 -5.15
CA GLN A 492 50.08 -46.65 -5.79
C GLN A 492 51.23 -46.64 -4.78
N LEU A 493 51.02 -46.05 -3.60
CA LEU A 493 52.01 -46.04 -2.53
C LEU A 493 52.29 -47.47 -2.03
N LEU A 494 51.25 -48.28 -1.80
CA LEU A 494 51.40 -49.68 -1.40
C LEU A 494 52.11 -50.53 -2.47
N GLU A 495 51.76 -50.35 -3.74
CA GLU A 495 52.44 -51.00 -4.87
C GLU A 495 53.91 -50.58 -4.95
N SER A 496 54.22 -49.30 -4.74
CA SER A 496 55.60 -48.81 -4.71
C SER A 496 56.40 -49.45 -3.58
N PHE A 497 55.80 -49.62 -2.39
CA PHE A 497 56.43 -50.33 -1.28
C PHE A 497 56.61 -51.82 -1.56
N GLN A 498 55.65 -52.48 -2.22
CA GLN A 498 55.82 -53.87 -2.65
C GLN A 498 56.97 -54.03 -3.64
N LYS A 499 57.09 -53.14 -4.63
CA LYS A 499 58.22 -53.12 -5.58
C LYS A 499 59.56 -52.87 -4.87
N LEU A 500 59.60 -51.99 -3.87
CA LEU A 500 60.79 -51.71 -3.07
C LEU A 500 61.19 -52.92 -2.21
N ARG A 501 60.22 -53.64 -1.63
CA ARG A 501 60.47 -54.90 -0.91
C ARG A 501 61.08 -55.97 -1.83
N LEU A 502 60.58 -56.09 -3.06
CA LEU A 502 61.10 -57.04 -4.04
C LEU A 502 62.53 -56.69 -4.51
N THR A 503 62.81 -55.41 -4.72
CA THR A 503 64.11 -54.95 -5.23
C THR A 503 65.17 -54.78 -4.14
N ARG A 504 64.80 -54.89 -2.84
CA ARG A 504 65.70 -54.72 -1.67
C ARG A 504 66.47 -53.38 -1.63
N ASN A 505 66.13 -52.44 -2.51
CA ASN A 505 66.80 -51.15 -2.69
C ASN A 505 66.17 -50.08 -1.79
N TRP A 506 66.29 -50.26 -0.48
CA TRP A 506 65.70 -49.38 0.53
C TRP A 506 66.24 -47.94 0.51
N SER A 507 67.41 -47.70 -0.09
CA SER A 507 67.97 -46.37 -0.30
C SER A 507 67.15 -45.50 -1.27
N GLN A 508 66.30 -46.09 -2.11
CA GLN A 508 65.37 -45.35 -2.99
C GLN A 508 64.11 -44.84 -2.25
N VAL A 509 63.75 -45.44 -1.11
CA VAL A 509 62.63 -44.99 -0.26
C VAL A 509 62.87 -43.57 0.27
N ALA A 510 64.11 -43.26 0.64
CA ALA A 510 64.51 -41.92 1.09
C ALA A 510 64.37 -40.86 -0.02
N LYS A 511 64.59 -41.25 -1.30
CA LYS A 511 64.39 -40.35 -2.46
C LYS A 511 62.90 -40.11 -2.76
N LEU A 512 62.05 -41.12 -2.57
CA LEU A 512 60.59 -40.96 -2.66
C LEU A 512 60.03 -40.01 -1.58
N GLN A 513 60.62 -40.00 -0.37
CA GLN A 513 60.31 -39.02 0.67
C GLN A 513 60.70 -37.59 0.29
N GLN A 514 61.81 -37.38 -0.43
CA GLN A 514 62.27 -36.06 -0.86
C GLN A 514 61.45 -35.50 -2.04
N ASN A 515 60.86 -36.36 -2.87
CA ASN A 515 59.90 -35.97 -3.91
C ASN A 515 58.51 -35.54 -3.38
N ARG A 516 58.36 -35.33 -2.06
CA ARG A 516 57.18 -34.76 -1.38
C ARG A 516 56.65 -33.46 -1.99
N LYS A 517 57.45 -32.73 -2.78
CA LYS A 517 57.04 -31.54 -3.53
C LYS A 517 55.93 -31.77 -4.58
N TYR A 518 55.59 -33.02 -4.90
CA TYR A 518 54.54 -33.34 -5.89
C TYR A 518 53.19 -33.80 -5.30
N LEU A 519 53.05 -33.86 -3.97
CA LEU A 519 51.70 -33.83 -3.40
C LEU A 519 51.18 -32.41 -3.64
N PRO A 520 50.04 -32.22 -4.32
CA PRO A 520 49.57 -30.88 -4.67
C PRO A 520 49.44 -30.11 -3.36
N ALA A 521 50.35 -29.13 -3.17
CA ALA A 521 50.25 -28.17 -2.10
C ALA A 521 48.82 -27.69 -2.11
N ALA A 522 48.11 -27.90 -0.99
CA ALA A 522 46.71 -27.57 -0.81
C ALA A 522 46.39 -26.33 -1.63
N VAL A 523 45.56 -26.53 -2.67
CA VAL A 523 45.23 -25.50 -3.68
C VAL A 523 45.12 -24.19 -2.94
N GLY A 524 46.13 -23.35 -3.15
CA GLY A 524 46.20 -22.05 -2.52
C GLY A 524 44.87 -21.37 -2.74
N SER A 525 44.39 -20.68 -1.71
CA SER A 525 43.28 -19.76 -1.74
C SER A 525 43.48 -18.71 -2.84
N GLY A 526 43.31 -19.12 -4.10
CA GLY A 526 43.19 -18.27 -5.24
C GLY A 526 41.87 -17.54 -5.07
N GLY A 527 41.92 -16.45 -4.31
CA GLY A 527 40.91 -15.42 -4.35
C GLY A 527 40.78 -15.01 -5.80
N GLN A 528 39.77 -15.54 -6.48
CA GLN A 528 39.26 -14.96 -7.72
C GLN A 528 38.80 -13.55 -7.37
N THR A 529 39.71 -12.60 -7.52
CA THR A 529 39.36 -11.22 -7.76
C THR A 529 38.70 -11.21 -9.13
N SER A 530 37.37 -11.25 -9.12
CA SER A 530 36.57 -10.92 -10.28
C SER A 530 36.91 -9.50 -10.71
N ARG A 531 37.86 -9.36 -11.64
CA ARG A 531 38.00 -8.18 -12.47
C ARG A 531 36.70 -8.05 -13.26
N SER A 532 35.83 -7.18 -12.77
CA SER A 532 34.79 -6.54 -13.55
C SER A 532 35.45 -5.84 -14.74
N ASN A 533 35.15 -6.29 -15.95
CA ASN A 533 35.40 -5.49 -17.15
C ASN A 533 34.34 -4.39 -17.28
N PRO A 534 34.69 -3.25 -17.89
CA PRO A 534 33.89 -2.03 -17.92
C PRO A 534 32.58 -2.13 -18.70
#